data_AF-A0A961EUE2-F1
#
_entry.id   AF-A0A961EUE2-F1
#
_cell.length_a   1.000
_cell.length_b   1.000
_cell.length_c   1.000
_cell.angle_alpha   90.00
_cell.angle_beta   90.00
_cell.angle_gamma   90.00
#
_symmetry.space_group_name_H-M   'P 1'
#
loop_
_entity.id
_entity.type
_entity.pdbx_description
1 polymer ?
#
loop_
_entity_poly.entity_id
_entity_poly.type
_entity_poly.pdbx_seq_one_letter_code
_entity_poly.pdbx_strand_id
1 'polypeptide(L)'
;PFHPEGLDLISSGGSKYLYVVNYARMQQPAVELFRVDRDTLVFMGRYRNSAIQAPSDIVGLGVDQFYLLNGRSDNALVRMGRGLLFQGSGNLYYVDQYEATMVLRGLSSPSSLALSSDGTTLWIADGSSLKGYQRGAGSQLDFIGSISLDGRPGRLSYRDGQIVTAILPGSWAMRSHASDSASKVSSTLIQADAGTGSVQLIYQDDGSEMSAANGAIRNGGKIYLGQVYDSFLLACDYP
;
A
#
# COMPACT_ATOMS: atom_id res chain seq x y z
N PRO A 1 -16.03 13.49 7.83
CA PRO A 1 -15.89 12.97 6.44
C PRO A 1 -15.01 11.72 6.46
N PHE A 2 -15.30 10.77 5.59
CA PHE A 2 -14.57 9.52 5.47
C PHE A 2 -14.04 9.43 4.04
N HIS A 3 -12.73 9.60 3.90
CA HIS A 3 -11.98 9.58 2.65
C HIS A 3 -10.86 8.54 2.81
N PRO A 4 -11.19 7.25 2.72
CA PRO A 4 -10.23 6.17 2.91
C PRO A 4 -9.23 6.14 1.76
N GLU A 5 -7.98 5.81 2.06
CA GLU A 5 -6.93 5.65 1.04
C GLU A 5 -6.21 4.30 1.16
N GLY A 6 -5.54 4.05 2.29
CA GLY A 6 -4.89 2.79 2.62
C GLY A 6 -5.72 1.97 3.60
N LEU A 7 -5.71 0.65 3.45
CA LEU A 7 -6.55 -0.28 4.21
C LEU A 7 -5.76 -1.55 4.52
N ASP A 8 -5.94 -2.09 5.72
CA ASP A 8 -5.48 -3.44 6.03
C ASP A 8 -6.44 -4.16 6.97
N LEU A 9 -6.57 -5.47 6.78
CA LEU A 9 -7.49 -6.33 7.52
C LEU A 9 -6.71 -7.39 8.29
N ILE A 10 -6.78 -7.33 9.61
CA ILE A 10 -6.13 -8.32 10.49
C ILE A 10 -7.15 -9.18 11.23
N SER A 11 -6.70 -10.36 11.65
CA SER A 11 -7.45 -11.20 12.59
C SER A 11 -6.71 -11.25 13.92
N SER A 12 -7.41 -10.95 15.01
CA SER A 12 -6.85 -10.99 16.37
C SER A 12 -7.93 -11.42 17.36
N GLY A 13 -7.59 -12.34 18.28
CA GLY A 13 -8.52 -12.82 19.30
C GLY A 13 -9.85 -13.37 18.77
N GLY A 14 -9.84 -13.99 17.57
CA GLY A 14 -11.05 -14.50 16.91
C GLY A 14 -11.95 -13.44 16.25
N SER A 15 -11.57 -12.16 16.31
CA SER A 15 -12.25 -11.05 15.64
C SER A 15 -11.43 -10.53 14.46
N LYS A 16 -12.09 -9.82 13.54
CA LYS A 16 -11.43 -9.12 12.44
C LYS A 16 -11.42 -7.61 12.69
N TYR A 17 -10.32 -6.97 12.34
CA TYR A 17 -10.15 -5.52 12.49
C TYR A 17 -9.67 -4.91 11.20
N LEU A 18 -10.30 -3.81 10.81
CA LEU A 18 -9.97 -3.04 9.62
C LEU A 18 -9.29 -1.73 10.04
N TYR A 19 -8.03 -1.60 9.66
CA TYR A 19 -7.30 -0.35 9.70
C TYR A 19 -7.61 0.48 8.46
N VAL A 20 -7.83 1.77 8.66
CA VAL A 20 -8.12 2.71 7.57
C VAL A 20 -7.32 3.98 7.73
N VAL A 21 -6.44 4.26 6.76
CA VAL A 21 -5.91 5.60 6.57
C VAL A 21 -7.02 6.49 6.01
N ASN A 22 -7.38 7.53 6.75
CA ASN A 22 -8.51 8.41 6.44
C ASN A 22 -8.09 9.88 6.33
N TYR A 23 -8.35 10.50 5.18
CA TYR A 23 -8.19 11.93 4.93
C TYR A 23 -9.46 12.72 5.24
N ALA A 24 -9.97 12.60 6.47
CA ALA A 24 -11.22 13.26 6.89
C ALA A 24 -11.24 14.78 6.61
N ARG A 25 -10.08 15.43 6.72
CA ARG A 25 -9.78 16.77 6.21
C ARG A 25 -8.36 16.70 5.65
N MET A 26 -8.08 17.30 4.48
CA MET A 26 -6.77 17.22 3.79
C MET A 26 -5.55 17.50 4.68
N GLN A 27 -5.70 18.28 5.75
CA GLN A 27 -4.63 18.64 6.69
C GLN A 27 -4.63 17.84 8.01
N GLN A 28 -5.57 16.92 8.20
CA GLN A 28 -5.71 16.17 9.45
C GLN A 28 -5.95 14.68 9.19
N PRO A 29 -5.04 14.00 8.48
CA PRO A 29 -5.14 12.56 8.28
C PRO A 29 -5.12 11.82 9.63
N ALA A 30 -5.72 10.66 9.65
CA ALA A 30 -5.77 9.80 10.82
C ALA A 30 -5.79 8.32 10.39
N VAL A 31 -5.48 7.45 11.33
CA VAL A 31 -5.78 6.02 11.20
C VAL A 31 -7.05 5.74 12.01
N GLU A 32 -8.05 5.19 11.37
CA GLU A 32 -9.28 4.73 12.01
C GLU A 32 -9.21 3.22 12.17
N LEU A 33 -9.67 2.71 13.30
CA LEU A 33 -9.78 1.28 13.57
C LEU A 33 -11.25 0.90 13.66
N PHE A 34 -11.63 -0.15 12.94
CA PHE A 34 -12.96 -0.74 13.03
C PHE A 34 -12.86 -2.21 13.37
N ARG A 35 -13.78 -2.72 14.19
CA ARG A 35 -14.05 -4.16 14.26
C ARG A 35 -15.04 -4.51 13.15
N VAL A 36 -14.75 -5.59 12.44
CA VAL A 36 -15.62 -6.10 11.38
C VAL A 36 -16.60 -7.10 12.00
N ASP A 37 -17.86 -6.69 12.09
CA ASP A 37 -18.97 -7.58 12.42
C ASP A 37 -19.62 -8.07 11.10
N ARG A 38 -20.71 -8.83 11.18
CA ARG A 38 -21.29 -9.53 9.99
C ARG A 38 -21.66 -8.57 8.86
N ASP A 39 -22.28 -7.45 9.18
CA ASP A 39 -22.87 -6.49 8.24
C ASP A 39 -22.49 -5.04 8.56
N THR A 40 -21.65 -4.81 9.57
CA THR A 40 -21.27 -3.47 10.01
C THR A 40 -19.80 -3.36 10.37
N LEU A 41 -19.25 -2.17 10.16
CA LEU A 41 -17.96 -1.75 10.71
C LEU A 41 -18.20 -0.99 12.01
N VAL A 42 -17.83 -1.59 13.15
CA VAL A 42 -17.94 -0.95 14.46
C VAL A 42 -16.71 -0.11 14.69
N PHE A 43 -16.88 1.21 14.76
CA PHE A 43 -15.77 2.13 15.03
C PHE A 43 -15.20 1.89 16.43
N MET A 44 -13.91 1.59 16.50
CA MET A 44 -13.22 1.26 17.75
C MET A 44 -12.37 2.42 18.27
N GLY A 45 -11.82 3.22 17.37
CA GLY A 45 -10.99 4.35 17.77
C GLY A 45 -10.32 5.03 16.59
N ARG A 46 -9.74 6.18 16.91
CA ARG A 46 -8.96 6.99 15.98
C ARG A 46 -7.59 7.25 16.55
N TYR A 47 -6.57 6.96 15.77
CA TYR A 47 -5.20 7.31 16.04
C TYR A 47 -4.81 8.61 15.31
N ARG A 48 -4.35 9.59 16.08
CA ARG A 48 -3.78 10.85 15.58
C ARG A 48 -2.40 11.02 16.20
N ASN A 49 -1.41 11.27 15.34
CA ASN A 49 -0.03 11.49 15.77
C ASN A 49 0.66 12.38 14.73
N SER A 50 1.68 13.14 15.14
CA SER A 50 2.49 13.97 14.23
C SER A 50 3.30 13.13 13.22
N ALA A 51 3.43 11.83 13.45
CA ALA A 51 3.95 10.86 12.49
C ALA A 51 3.03 10.64 11.27
N ILE A 52 1.74 10.95 11.38
CA ILE A 52 0.76 10.82 10.28
C ILE A 52 0.79 12.12 9.45
N GLN A 53 1.65 12.14 8.44
CA GLN A 53 1.95 13.35 7.64
C GLN A 53 1.21 13.33 6.31
N ALA A 54 1.60 12.39 5.45
CA ALA A 54 1.00 12.14 4.14
C ALA A 54 0.90 10.62 3.98
N PRO A 55 0.04 9.96 4.78
CA PRO A 55 -0.03 8.51 4.83
C PRO A 55 -0.50 7.96 3.48
N SER A 56 0.23 6.98 2.95
CA SER A 56 -0.12 6.28 1.71
C SER A 56 -0.69 4.90 1.98
N ASP A 57 -0.16 4.18 2.97
CA ASP A 57 -0.60 2.83 3.31
C ASP A 57 -0.40 2.47 4.78
N ILE A 58 -1.01 1.37 5.20
CA ILE A 58 -0.94 0.82 6.55
C ILE A 58 -0.89 -0.70 6.51
N VAL A 59 -0.18 -1.32 7.46
CA VAL A 59 -0.24 -2.76 7.72
C VAL A 59 -0.39 -2.98 9.22
N GLY A 60 -1.44 -3.68 9.63
CA GLY A 60 -1.69 -4.07 11.00
C GLY A 60 -0.86 -5.28 11.42
N LEU A 61 -0.46 -5.28 12.69
CA LEU A 61 0.30 -6.35 13.36
C LEU A 61 -0.48 -6.92 14.56
N GLY A 62 -1.40 -6.13 15.09
CA GLY A 62 -2.29 -6.42 16.22
C GLY A 62 -3.32 -5.27 16.31
N VAL A 63 -4.16 -5.23 17.36
CA VAL A 63 -5.23 -4.21 17.51
C VAL A 63 -4.69 -2.80 17.78
N ASP A 64 -3.45 -2.69 18.27
CA ASP A 64 -2.78 -1.43 18.58
C ASP A 64 -1.35 -1.37 18.03
N GLN A 65 -1.01 -2.24 17.09
CA GLN A 65 0.33 -2.32 16.51
C GLN A 65 0.23 -2.33 15.00
N PHE A 66 0.95 -1.42 14.33
CA PHE A 66 0.91 -1.31 12.87
C PHE A 66 2.13 -0.59 12.32
N TYR A 67 2.40 -0.81 11.03
CA TYR A 67 3.27 0.06 10.26
C TYR A 67 2.45 1.11 9.53
N LEU A 68 2.90 2.36 9.60
CA LEU A 68 2.33 3.49 8.88
C LEU A 68 3.32 4.01 7.86
N LEU A 69 2.96 3.95 6.58
CA LEU A 69 3.77 4.47 5.50
C LEU A 69 3.33 5.89 5.13
N ASN A 70 4.26 6.84 5.14
CA ASN A 70 4.06 8.14 4.52
C ASN A 70 4.73 8.16 3.14
N GLY A 71 3.95 8.46 2.10
CA GLY A 71 4.46 8.56 0.72
C GLY A 71 5.44 9.72 0.51
N ARG A 72 5.41 10.71 1.39
CA ARG A 72 6.28 11.89 1.39
C ARG A 72 6.26 12.57 2.75
N SER A 73 7.21 13.48 2.96
CA SER A 73 7.14 14.40 4.10
C SER A 73 6.08 15.48 3.85
N ASP A 74 5.36 15.91 4.90
CA ASP A 74 4.49 17.08 4.88
C ASP A 74 5.27 18.42 4.93
N ASN A 75 6.50 18.41 5.43
CA ASN A 75 7.38 19.57 5.46
C ASN A 75 7.93 19.90 4.06
N ALA A 76 7.53 21.07 3.53
CA ALA A 76 7.90 21.52 2.19
C ALA A 76 9.40 21.72 2.01
N LEU A 77 10.11 22.24 3.02
CA LEU A 77 11.56 22.45 2.96
C LEU A 77 12.31 21.12 2.93
N VAL A 78 11.85 20.13 3.72
CA VAL A 78 12.42 18.77 3.68
C VAL A 78 12.23 18.13 2.31
N ARG A 79 11.03 18.25 1.73
CA ARG A 79 10.75 17.75 0.38
C ARG A 79 11.64 18.41 -0.67
N MET A 80 11.74 19.74 -0.63
CA MET A 80 12.54 20.51 -1.59
C MET A 80 14.03 20.19 -1.46
N GLY A 81 14.57 20.20 -0.24
CA GLY A 81 15.98 19.89 0.02
C GLY A 81 16.36 18.47 -0.39
N ARG A 82 15.52 17.48 -0.05
CA ARG A 82 15.73 16.09 -0.49
C ARG A 82 15.58 15.95 -2.01
N GLY A 83 14.61 16.63 -2.62
CA GLY A 83 14.43 16.66 -4.06
C GLY A 83 15.65 17.20 -4.83
N LEU A 84 16.28 18.27 -4.33
CA LEU A 84 17.52 18.82 -4.90
C LEU A 84 18.70 17.83 -4.84
N LEU A 85 18.67 16.89 -3.88
CA LEU A 85 19.65 15.83 -3.73
C LEU A 85 19.24 14.52 -4.41
N PHE A 86 18.14 14.52 -5.18
CA PHE A 86 17.53 13.33 -5.79
C PHE A 86 17.18 12.23 -4.77
N GLN A 87 16.88 12.63 -3.54
CA GLN A 87 16.48 11.75 -2.45
C GLN A 87 14.96 11.77 -2.25
N GLY A 88 14.39 10.61 -1.93
CA GLY A 88 12.97 10.51 -1.57
C GLY A 88 12.66 11.12 -0.22
N SER A 89 11.40 11.51 0.03
CA SER A 89 11.00 12.09 1.33
C SER A 89 10.06 11.20 2.13
N GLY A 90 9.76 9.99 1.62
CA GLY A 90 8.91 9.03 2.31
C GLY A 90 9.59 8.44 3.54
N ASN A 91 8.77 7.96 4.46
CA ASN A 91 9.23 7.34 5.70
C ASN A 91 8.22 6.28 6.16
N LEU A 92 8.69 5.37 7.00
CA LEU A 92 7.89 4.32 7.61
C LEU A 92 7.98 4.48 9.13
N TYR A 93 6.83 4.45 9.78
CA TYR A 93 6.73 4.39 11.23
C TYR A 93 6.25 3.01 11.66
N TYR A 94 6.87 2.48 12.71
CA TYR A 94 6.28 1.44 13.53
C TYR A 94 5.52 2.11 14.66
N VAL A 95 4.26 1.73 14.85
CA VAL A 95 3.40 2.22 15.92
C VAL A 95 3.08 1.08 16.85
N ASP A 96 3.26 1.32 18.15
CA ASP A 96 2.86 0.44 19.23
C ASP A 96 2.08 1.26 20.26
N GLN A 97 0.79 0.97 20.37
CA GLN A 97 -0.19 1.75 21.14
C GLN A 97 -0.21 3.22 20.70
N TYR A 98 0.47 4.10 21.44
CA TYR A 98 0.53 5.54 21.16
C TYR A 98 1.90 6.04 20.71
N GLU A 99 2.91 5.16 20.73
CA GLU A 99 4.28 5.52 20.42
C GLU A 99 4.57 5.22 18.95
N ALA A 100 4.96 6.27 18.21
CA ALA A 100 5.36 6.16 16.82
C ALA A 100 6.89 6.29 16.69
N THR A 101 7.54 5.20 16.29
CA THR A 101 8.98 5.16 16.03
C THR A 101 9.23 5.16 14.53
N MET A 102 10.00 6.14 14.02
CA MET A 102 10.42 6.12 12.61
C MET A 102 11.44 4.99 12.42
N VAL A 103 11.11 3.99 11.61
CA VAL A 103 11.97 2.82 11.34
C VAL A 103 12.68 2.91 10.00
N LEU A 104 12.12 3.64 9.03
CA LEU A 104 12.79 3.94 7.76
C LEU A 104 12.61 5.41 7.38
N ARG A 105 13.64 5.99 6.76
CA ARG A 105 13.66 7.38 6.28
C ARG A 105 14.22 7.45 4.88
N GLY A 106 13.66 8.35 4.07
CA GLY A 106 14.21 8.69 2.77
C GLY A 106 13.84 7.69 1.67
N LEU A 107 12.71 7.02 1.84
CA LEU A 107 12.10 6.20 0.80
C LEU A 107 11.77 7.08 -0.40
N SER A 108 12.08 6.59 -1.60
CA SER A 108 12.06 7.33 -2.87
C SER A 108 10.67 7.90 -3.16
N SER A 109 9.71 7.00 -3.34
CA SER A 109 8.30 7.28 -3.63
C SER A 109 7.44 6.10 -3.17
N PRO A 110 7.42 5.81 -1.86
CA PRO A 110 6.80 4.58 -1.39
C PRO A 110 5.27 4.67 -1.49
N SER A 111 4.65 3.64 -2.06
CA SER A 111 3.22 3.63 -2.38
C SER A 111 2.42 2.65 -1.54
N SER A 112 2.99 1.50 -1.19
CA SER A 112 2.23 0.43 -0.55
C SER A 112 3.09 -0.51 0.29
N LEU A 113 2.42 -1.18 1.23
CA LEU A 113 2.99 -2.17 2.13
C LEU A 113 2.30 -3.54 1.94
N ALA A 114 3.02 -4.62 2.19
CA ALA A 114 2.42 -5.95 2.39
C ALA A 114 3.23 -6.74 3.42
N LEU A 115 2.55 -7.60 4.18
CA LEU A 115 3.18 -8.46 5.18
C LEU A 115 3.17 -9.91 4.70
N SER A 116 4.25 -10.64 4.93
CA SER A 116 4.24 -12.09 4.75
C SER A 116 3.23 -12.76 5.69
N SER A 117 2.69 -13.91 5.29
CA SER A 117 1.62 -14.60 6.04
C SER A 117 2.04 -15.02 7.45
N ASP A 118 3.32 -15.28 7.68
CA ASP A 118 3.90 -15.56 8.99
C ASP A 118 4.24 -14.29 9.79
N GLY A 119 4.03 -13.12 9.20
CA GLY A 119 4.34 -11.84 9.80
C GLY A 119 5.82 -11.48 9.84
N THR A 120 6.74 -12.27 9.28
CA THR A 120 8.18 -12.06 9.49
C THR A 120 8.81 -11.06 8.52
N THR A 121 8.22 -10.87 7.35
CA THR A 121 8.77 -10.01 6.29
C THR A 121 7.79 -8.91 5.91
N LEU A 122 8.23 -7.66 5.98
CA LEU A 122 7.53 -6.50 5.46
C LEU A 122 8.04 -6.17 4.06
N TRP A 123 7.14 -6.09 3.10
CA TRP A 123 7.40 -5.65 1.73
C TRP A 123 6.94 -4.22 1.54
N ILE A 124 7.77 -3.42 0.88
CA ILE A 124 7.48 -2.02 0.57
C ILE A 124 7.63 -1.81 -0.93
N ALA A 125 6.57 -1.31 -1.56
CA ALA A 125 6.64 -0.74 -2.90
C ALA A 125 7.29 0.64 -2.82
N ASP A 126 8.50 0.79 -3.36
CA ASP A 126 9.25 2.06 -3.34
C ASP A 126 10.03 2.31 -4.64
N GLY A 127 9.65 3.34 -5.39
CA GLY A 127 10.21 3.61 -6.71
C GLY A 127 9.74 2.57 -7.72
N SER A 128 10.69 1.87 -8.36
CA SER A 128 10.41 0.77 -9.30
C SER A 128 10.87 -0.56 -8.70
N SER A 129 10.64 -0.77 -7.40
CA SER A 129 11.12 -1.96 -6.70
C SER A 129 10.19 -2.38 -5.57
N LEU A 130 10.21 -3.68 -5.27
CA LEU A 130 9.68 -4.25 -4.04
C LEU A 130 10.85 -4.48 -3.08
N LYS A 131 10.87 -3.80 -1.94
CA LYS A 131 11.92 -3.91 -0.94
C LYS A 131 11.44 -4.79 0.21
N GLY A 132 12.17 -5.87 0.49
CA GLY A 132 11.90 -6.79 1.58
C GLY A 132 12.69 -6.40 2.83
N TYR A 133 12.01 -6.44 3.97
CA TYR A 133 12.60 -6.20 5.27
C TYR A 133 12.20 -7.29 6.26
N GLN A 134 13.20 -7.89 6.91
CA GLN A 134 12.99 -8.81 8.02
C GLN A 134 12.57 -8.00 9.25
N ARG A 135 11.43 -8.37 9.83
CA ARG A 135 10.97 -7.83 11.10
C ARG A 135 11.70 -8.52 12.25
N GLY A 136 12.18 -7.71 13.20
CA GLY A 136 12.68 -8.18 14.49
C GLY A 136 11.68 -7.90 15.61
N ALA A 137 12.18 -7.80 16.85
CA ALA A 137 11.36 -7.41 17.98
C ALA A 137 11.06 -5.89 17.96
N GLY A 138 9.81 -5.52 18.24
CA GLY A 138 9.38 -4.13 18.29
C GLY A 138 9.64 -3.38 16.97
N SER A 139 10.44 -2.31 17.04
CA SER A 139 10.74 -1.43 15.91
C SER A 139 11.90 -1.90 15.02
N GLN A 140 12.52 -3.04 15.32
CA GLN A 140 13.63 -3.57 14.51
C GLN A 140 13.15 -3.98 13.11
N LEU A 141 13.85 -3.51 12.08
CA LEU A 141 13.54 -3.76 10.69
C LEU A 141 14.82 -3.79 9.85
N ASP A 142 15.20 -4.97 9.35
CA ASP A 142 16.46 -5.21 8.66
C ASP A 142 16.22 -5.43 7.15
N PHE A 143 16.96 -4.71 6.29
CA PHE A 143 16.83 -4.89 4.85
C PHE A 143 17.39 -6.24 4.40
N ILE A 144 16.59 -7.03 3.68
CA ILE A 144 16.99 -8.37 3.23
C ILE A 144 17.12 -8.51 1.71
N GLY A 145 16.61 -7.55 0.94
CA GLY A 145 16.75 -7.57 -0.51
C GLY A 145 15.69 -6.75 -1.23
N SER A 146 15.81 -6.70 -2.56
CA SER A 146 14.87 -5.99 -3.41
C SER A 146 14.66 -6.70 -4.74
N ILE A 147 13.42 -6.63 -5.23
CA ILE A 147 13.02 -7.10 -6.56
C ILE A 147 12.81 -5.86 -7.43
N SER A 148 13.60 -5.73 -8.50
CA SER A 148 13.44 -4.66 -9.48
C SER A 148 12.26 -4.94 -10.40
N LEU A 149 11.47 -3.90 -10.69
CA LEU A 149 10.32 -3.97 -11.59
C LEU A 149 10.50 -3.01 -12.77
N ASP A 150 9.90 -3.34 -13.90
CA ASP A 150 9.82 -2.45 -15.07
C ASP A 150 8.63 -1.48 -14.95
N GLY A 151 8.68 -0.64 -13.91
CA GLY A 151 7.65 0.35 -13.61
C GLY A 151 7.34 0.48 -12.13
N ARG A 152 6.41 1.38 -11.82
CA ARG A 152 6.06 1.71 -10.43
C ARG A 152 4.96 0.77 -9.94
N PRO A 153 5.19 -0.02 -8.88
CA PRO A 153 4.15 -0.84 -8.30
C PRO A 153 3.07 0.02 -7.61
N GLY A 154 1.82 -0.39 -7.77
CA GLY A 154 0.68 0.15 -7.05
C GLY A 154 0.51 -0.51 -5.67
N ARG A 155 -0.73 -0.87 -5.32
CA ARG A 155 -1.09 -1.57 -4.09
C ARG A 155 -0.59 -3.02 -4.13
N LEU A 156 0.14 -3.40 -3.08
CA LEU A 156 0.65 -4.74 -2.89
C LEU A 156 -0.40 -5.63 -2.23
N SER A 157 -0.46 -6.89 -2.65
CA SER A 157 -1.00 -7.98 -1.83
C SER A 157 0.02 -9.11 -1.75
N TYR A 158 0.10 -9.75 -0.59
CA TYR A 158 0.97 -10.91 -0.38
C TYR A 158 0.12 -12.14 -0.08
N ARG A 159 0.45 -13.27 -0.70
CA ARG A 159 -0.13 -14.57 -0.39
C ARG A 159 0.78 -15.71 -0.84
N ASP A 160 1.02 -16.68 0.03
CA ASP A 160 1.73 -17.94 -0.30
C ASP A 160 3.08 -17.73 -1.01
N GLY A 161 3.90 -16.79 -0.52
CA GLY A 161 5.20 -16.48 -1.12
C GLY A 161 5.16 -15.57 -2.35
N GLN A 162 3.97 -15.18 -2.79
CA GLN A 162 3.77 -14.35 -3.98
C GLN A 162 3.30 -12.95 -3.60
N ILE A 163 3.87 -11.93 -4.25
CA ILE A 163 3.44 -10.54 -4.18
C ILE A 163 2.75 -10.20 -5.49
N VAL A 164 1.50 -9.77 -5.43
CA VAL A 164 0.74 -9.33 -6.59
C VAL A 164 0.58 -7.82 -6.52
N THR A 165 0.83 -7.15 -7.65
CA THR A 165 0.66 -5.70 -7.77
C THR A 165 0.38 -5.30 -9.21
N ALA A 166 -0.35 -4.21 -9.38
CA ALA A 166 -0.40 -3.56 -10.68
C ALA A 166 0.90 -2.76 -10.91
N ILE A 167 1.28 -2.58 -12.16
CA ILE A 167 2.27 -1.59 -12.58
C ILE A 167 1.53 -0.34 -13.02
N LEU A 168 1.74 0.75 -12.28
CA LEU A 168 1.06 2.01 -12.51
C LEU A 168 1.49 2.62 -13.84
N PRO A 169 0.53 3.08 -14.66
CA PRO A 169 0.85 3.84 -15.86
C PRO A 169 1.64 5.11 -15.56
N GLY A 170 2.27 5.66 -16.60
CA GLY A 170 2.99 6.93 -16.49
C GLY A 170 2.11 8.06 -15.94
N SER A 171 2.68 8.93 -15.10
CA SER A 171 1.93 9.97 -14.39
C SER A 171 1.14 10.92 -15.31
N TRP A 172 1.57 11.10 -16.56
CA TRP A 172 0.81 11.90 -17.54
C TRP A 172 -0.44 11.17 -18.02
N ALA A 173 -0.34 9.88 -18.34
CA ALA A 173 -1.48 9.06 -18.74
C ALA A 173 -2.52 8.98 -17.60
N MET A 174 -2.06 8.74 -16.36
CA MET A 174 -2.95 8.77 -15.19
C MET A 174 -3.66 10.12 -15.01
N ARG A 175 -2.96 11.24 -15.20
CA ARG A 175 -3.58 12.58 -15.14
C ARG A 175 -4.61 12.79 -16.25
N SER A 176 -4.31 12.36 -17.48
CA SER A 176 -5.23 12.45 -18.60
C SER A 176 -6.52 11.67 -18.31
N HIS A 177 -6.39 10.44 -17.81
CA HIS A 177 -7.53 9.62 -17.42
C HIS A 177 -8.34 10.22 -16.27
N ALA A 178 -7.65 10.75 -15.25
CA ALA A 178 -8.31 11.42 -14.12
C ALA A 178 -9.12 12.65 -14.56
N SER A 179 -8.68 13.37 -15.60
CA SER A 179 -9.40 14.51 -16.16
C SER A 179 -10.51 14.12 -17.14
N ASP A 180 -10.37 12.98 -17.80
CA ASP A 180 -11.29 12.49 -18.82
C ASP A 180 -11.30 10.95 -18.83
N SER A 181 -12.39 10.36 -18.34
CA SER A 181 -12.57 8.90 -18.29
C SER A 181 -12.60 8.24 -19.67
N ALA A 182 -12.81 9.00 -20.75
CA ALA A 182 -12.71 8.50 -22.12
C ALA A 182 -11.25 8.28 -22.56
N SER A 183 -10.29 8.95 -21.91
CA SER A 183 -8.85 8.71 -22.09
C SER A 183 -8.45 7.40 -21.40
N LYS A 184 -8.71 6.26 -22.06
CA LYS A 184 -8.36 4.93 -21.53
C LYS A 184 -6.86 4.77 -21.35
N VAL A 185 -6.47 4.02 -20.30
CA VAL A 185 -5.06 3.77 -19.97
C VAL A 185 -4.91 2.31 -19.60
N SER A 186 -3.82 1.70 -20.06
CA SER A 186 -3.55 0.28 -19.83
C SER A 186 -3.51 -0.11 -18.36
N SER A 187 -3.77 -1.38 -18.12
CA SER A 187 -3.65 -2.05 -16.84
C SER A 187 -2.75 -3.26 -16.98
N THR A 188 -1.73 -3.34 -16.13
CA THR A 188 -0.75 -4.43 -16.12
C THR A 188 -0.64 -4.96 -14.71
N LEU A 189 -0.77 -6.28 -14.53
CA LEU A 189 -0.53 -6.94 -13.25
C LEU A 189 0.62 -7.91 -13.36
N ILE A 190 1.48 -7.84 -12.35
CA ILE A 190 2.58 -8.76 -12.18
C ILE A 190 2.41 -9.54 -10.89
N GLN A 191 3.05 -10.69 -10.88
CA GLN A 191 3.30 -11.49 -9.71
C GLN A 191 4.80 -11.62 -9.53
N ALA A 192 5.29 -11.31 -8.33
CA ALA A 192 6.66 -11.49 -7.95
C ALA A 192 6.79 -12.58 -6.88
N ASP A 193 7.69 -13.52 -7.10
CA ASP A 193 8.03 -14.53 -6.11
C ASP A 193 9.00 -13.93 -5.08
N ALA A 194 8.57 -13.90 -3.82
CA ALA A 194 9.27 -13.22 -2.74
C ALA A 194 10.62 -13.87 -2.38
N GLY A 195 10.83 -15.15 -2.70
CA GLY A 195 12.06 -15.88 -2.38
C GLY A 195 13.10 -15.84 -3.49
N THR A 196 12.66 -16.00 -4.74
CA THR A 196 13.53 -16.05 -5.93
C THR A 196 13.70 -14.68 -6.58
N GLY A 197 12.77 -13.75 -6.35
CA GLY A 197 12.71 -12.46 -7.05
C GLY A 197 12.24 -12.55 -8.49
N SER A 198 11.75 -13.71 -8.95
CA SER A 198 11.21 -13.86 -10.30
C SER A 198 9.90 -13.08 -10.45
N VAL A 199 9.70 -12.45 -11.61
CA VAL A 199 8.53 -11.61 -11.90
C VAL A 199 7.84 -12.14 -13.15
N GLN A 200 6.52 -12.28 -13.09
CA GLN A 200 5.69 -12.78 -14.17
C GLN A 200 4.52 -11.84 -14.42
N LEU A 201 4.21 -11.62 -15.70
CA LEU A 201 2.99 -10.94 -16.12
C LEU A 201 1.80 -11.91 -15.96
N ILE A 202 0.76 -11.51 -15.24
CA ILE A 202 -0.43 -12.35 -14.99
C ILE A 202 -1.72 -11.77 -15.57
N TYR A 203 -1.74 -10.48 -15.91
CA TYR A 203 -2.86 -9.84 -16.62
C TYR A 203 -2.36 -8.58 -17.33
N GLN A 204 -2.91 -8.32 -18.53
CA GLN A 204 -2.67 -7.11 -19.29
C GLN A 204 -3.93 -6.73 -20.07
N ASP A 205 -4.30 -5.47 -20.00
CA ASP A 205 -5.42 -4.86 -20.72
C ASP A 205 -5.02 -3.48 -21.23
N ASP A 206 -5.57 -3.07 -22.38
CA ASP A 206 -5.33 -1.76 -22.98
C ASP A 206 -6.14 -0.62 -22.33
N GLY A 207 -6.96 -0.96 -21.34
CA GLY A 207 -7.84 -0.08 -20.61
C GLY A 207 -9.32 -0.25 -20.97
N SER A 208 -9.63 -1.14 -21.93
CA SER A 208 -11.00 -1.41 -22.37
C SER A 208 -11.81 -2.19 -21.33
N GLU A 209 -11.20 -3.11 -20.59
CA GLU A 209 -11.84 -3.83 -19.47
C GLU A 209 -11.70 -3.04 -18.16
N MET A 210 -10.49 -2.58 -17.85
CA MET A 210 -10.19 -1.78 -16.67
C MET A 210 -9.06 -0.80 -16.99
N SER A 211 -9.33 0.49 -16.83
CA SER A 211 -8.28 1.51 -16.92
C SER A 211 -7.57 1.72 -15.58
N ALA A 212 -6.24 1.87 -15.64
CA ALA A 212 -5.40 2.27 -14.52
C ALA A 212 -5.59 1.42 -13.24
N ALA A 213 -5.53 0.10 -13.38
CA ALA A 213 -5.48 -0.82 -12.25
C ALA A 213 -4.38 -0.39 -11.26
N ASN A 214 -4.72 -0.37 -9.98
CA ASN A 214 -3.82 0.04 -8.90
C ASN A 214 -3.34 -1.18 -8.09
N GLY A 215 -4.15 -2.22 -7.94
CA GLY A 215 -3.71 -3.44 -7.29
C GLY A 215 -4.69 -4.57 -7.49
N ALA A 216 -4.35 -5.73 -6.96
CA ALA A 216 -5.23 -6.87 -6.98
C ALA A 216 -5.03 -7.78 -5.76
N ILE A 217 -6.07 -8.55 -5.45
CA ILE A 217 -6.05 -9.55 -4.38
C ILE A 217 -6.49 -10.89 -4.96
N ARG A 218 -5.72 -11.95 -4.64
CA ARG A 218 -6.07 -13.32 -4.95
C ARG A 218 -6.93 -13.94 -3.85
N ASN A 219 -8.06 -14.53 -4.25
CA ASN A 219 -8.91 -15.29 -3.34
C ASN A 219 -9.50 -16.53 -4.04
N GLY A 220 -9.13 -17.71 -3.55
CA GLY A 220 -9.45 -18.97 -4.23
C GLY A 220 -8.81 -19.04 -5.62
N GLY A 221 -9.57 -19.49 -6.62
CA GLY A 221 -9.19 -19.50 -8.03
C GLY A 221 -9.46 -18.19 -8.78
N LYS A 222 -9.72 -17.08 -8.06
CA LYS A 222 -10.02 -15.77 -8.64
C LYS A 222 -9.01 -14.71 -8.23
N ILE A 223 -8.85 -13.71 -9.08
CA ILE A 223 -8.13 -12.47 -8.79
C ILE A 223 -9.06 -11.28 -8.98
N TYR A 224 -9.04 -10.35 -8.02
CA TYR A 224 -9.88 -9.16 -7.99
C TYR A 224 -9.02 -7.93 -8.13
N LEU A 225 -9.22 -7.17 -9.20
CA LEU A 225 -8.49 -5.97 -9.53
C LEU A 225 -9.27 -4.75 -9.05
N GLY A 226 -8.54 -3.78 -8.51
CA GLY A 226 -9.09 -2.50 -8.08
C GLY A 226 -8.37 -1.31 -8.73
N GLN A 227 -9.08 -0.18 -8.78
CA GLN A 227 -8.64 1.05 -9.42
C GLN A 227 -9.23 2.27 -8.69
N VAL A 228 -8.85 3.49 -9.10
CA VAL A 228 -9.10 4.72 -8.32
C VAL A 228 -10.28 5.56 -8.85
N TYR A 229 -10.67 5.37 -10.11
CA TYR A 229 -11.48 6.32 -10.89
C TYR A 229 -12.93 5.88 -11.14
N ASP A 230 -13.21 4.58 -11.30
CA ASP A 230 -14.59 4.07 -11.44
C ASP A 230 -15.03 3.20 -10.25
N SER A 231 -16.33 2.91 -10.23
CA SER A 231 -17.06 2.30 -9.12
C SER A 231 -17.18 0.77 -9.18
N PHE A 232 -16.26 0.09 -9.88
CA PHE A 232 -16.29 -1.37 -10.02
C PHE A 232 -14.93 -2.03 -9.75
N LEU A 233 -14.98 -3.32 -9.44
CA LEU A 233 -13.84 -4.22 -9.41
C LEU A 233 -13.95 -5.20 -10.58
N LEU A 234 -12.83 -5.58 -11.17
CA LEU A 234 -12.78 -6.62 -12.19
C LEU A 234 -12.38 -7.94 -11.53
N ALA A 235 -13.12 -9.01 -11.81
CA ALA A 235 -12.85 -10.34 -11.30
C ALA A 235 -12.49 -11.27 -12.45
N CYS A 236 -11.29 -11.83 -12.40
CA CYS A 236 -10.77 -12.75 -13.42
C CYS A 236 -10.47 -14.12 -12.80
N ASP A 237 -10.39 -15.15 -13.64
CA ASP A 237 -9.76 -16.41 -13.23
C ASP A 237 -8.28 -16.16 -12.97
N TYR A 238 -7.78 -16.72 -11.87
CA TYR A 238 -6.35 -16.66 -11.57
C TYR A 238 -5.62 -17.76 -12.36
N PRO A 239 -4.56 -17.42 -13.11
CA PRO A 239 -3.87 -18.34 -14.03
C PRO A 239 -3.10 -19.46 -13.32
#